data_AF-A0A7S2G906-F1
#
_entry.id   AF-A0A7S2G906-F1
#
_cell.length_a   1.000
_cell.length_b   1.000
_cell.length_c   1.000
_cell.angle_alpha   90.00
_cell.angle_beta   90.00
_cell.angle_gamma   90.00
#
_symmetry.space_group_name_H-M   'P 1'
#
loop_
_entity.id
_entity.type
_entity.pdbx_description
1 polymer ?
#
loop_
_entity_poly.entity_id
_entity_poly.type
_entity_poly.pdbx_seq_one_letter_code
_entity_poly.pdbx_strand_id
1 'polypeptide(L)'
;DECLLKLSAPDELLEMTAERLNLSKRLKAGGYEGFARAEKPRFAPAGKGAFFSSLERIRMLLYLLELDRDEGGAGLNLDGLIKSEVLSAVVPIHEVAVSEGRLMEKWCRAPWRWLPDQPLDEIRGYFGERIALYFAFIQ
;
A
#
# COMPACT_ATOMS: atom_id res chain seq x y z
N ASP A 1 19.53 19.04 13.63
CA ASP A 1 18.07 18.94 13.83
C ASP A 1 17.46 18.12 12.72
N GLU A 2 16.72 17.06 13.06
CA GLU A 2 16.01 16.24 12.09
C GLU A 2 14.60 16.81 11.86
N CYS A 3 14.18 16.89 10.60
CA CYS A 3 12.85 17.35 10.21
C CYS A 3 12.04 16.17 9.66
N LEU A 4 10.82 16.00 10.15
CA LEU A 4 9.89 14.98 9.65
C LEU A 4 8.91 15.59 8.65
N LEU A 5 8.93 15.09 7.42
CA LEU A 5 8.01 15.48 6.37
C LEU A 5 6.93 14.41 6.19
N LYS A 6 5.67 14.81 6.38
CA LYS A 6 4.52 13.95 6.09
C LYS A 6 4.03 14.21 4.67
N LEU A 7 3.93 13.14 3.89
CA LEU A 7 3.48 13.20 2.50
C LEU A 7 2.06 12.65 2.36
N SER A 8 1.30 13.26 1.44
CA SER A 8 -0.03 12.80 1.04
C SER A 8 -0.33 13.29 -0.38
N ALA A 9 -1.28 12.65 -1.05
CA ALA A 9 -1.76 13.07 -2.37
C ALA A 9 -3.29 13.26 -2.33
N PRO A 10 -3.83 14.24 -3.09
CA PRO A 10 -5.26 14.37 -3.33
C PRO A 10 -5.83 13.13 -4.02
N ASP A 11 -7.12 12.85 -3.80
CA ASP A 11 -7.76 11.66 -4.35
C ASP A 11 -7.75 11.65 -5.89
N GLU A 12 -7.88 12.81 -6.54
CA GLU A 12 -7.79 12.92 -8.00
C GLU A 12 -6.43 12.45 -8.54
N LEU A 13 -5.34 12.87 -7.89
CA LEU A 13 -3.98 12.46 -8.27
C LEU A 13 -3.79 10.95 -8.04
N LEU A 14 -4.34 10.41 -6.95
CA LEU A 14 -4.31 8.98 -6.68
C LEU A 14 -5.11 8.17 -7.71
N GLU A 15 -6.27 8.66 -8.14
CA GLU A 15 -7.06 8.00 -9.17
C GLU A 15 -6.35 8.00 -10.53
N MET A 16 -5.76 9.14 -10.92
CA MET A 16 -4.94 9.22 -12.14
C MET A 16 -3.75 8.28 -12.08
N THR A 17 -3.07 8.22 -10.94
CA THR A 17 -1.91 7.35 -10.74
C THR A 17 -2.31 5.88 -10.75
N ALA A 18 -3.42 5.52 -10.10
CA ALA A 18 -3.95 4.16 -10.11
C ALA A 18 -4.32 3.69 -11.53
N GLU A 19 -4.91 4.55 -12.34
CA GLU A 19 -5.26 4.26 -13.73
C GLU A 19 -3.99 4.11 -14.59
N ARG A 20 -3.01 5.02 -14.45
CA ARG A 20 -1.71 4.94 -15.13
C ARG A 20 -0.97 3.64 -14.80
N LEU A 21 -0.99 3.22 -13.54
CA LEU A 21 -0.34 1.99 -13.07
C LEU A 21 -1.14 0.72 -13.38
N ASN A 22 -2.32 0.85 -14.00
CA ASN A 22 -3.27 -0.25 -14.20
C ASN A 22 -3.49 -1.06 -12.91
N LEU A 23 -3.69 -0.35 -11.79
CA LEU A 23 -3.75 -0.93 -10.45
C LEU A 23 -4.86 -2.01 -10.39
N SER A 24 -4.47 -3.25 -10.12
CA SER A 24 -5.43 -4.35 -9.94
C SER A 24 -6.30 -4.11 -8.72
N LYS A 25 -7.57 -3.76 -8.94
CA LYS A 25 -8.51 -3.38 -7.89
C LYS A 25 -9.73 -4.29 -7.89
N ARG A 26 -10.22 -4.60 -6.69
CA ARG A 26 -11.37 -5.48 -6.49
C ARG A 26 -12.65 -4.84 -7.02
N LEU A 27 -13.45 -5.59 -7.76
CA LEU A 27 -14.79 -5.17 -8.19
C LEU A 27 -15.83 -5.43 -7.10
N LYS A 28 -16.90 -4.65 -7.09
CA LYS A 28 -18.06 -4.88 -6.20
C LYS A 28 -18.75 -6.21 -6.47
N ALA A 29 -18.77 -6.65 -7.73
CA ALA A 29 -19.30 -7.94 -8.15
C ALA A 29 -18.37 -9.13 -7.85
N GLY A 30 -17.18 -8.89 -7.30
CA GLY A 30 -16.13 -9.90 -7.12
C GLY A 30 -15.12 -9.91 -8.27
N GLY A 31 -13.96 -10.53 -8.04
CA GLY A 31 -12.83 -10.49 -8.96
C GLY A 31 -12.02 -9.19 -8.88
N TYR A 32 -11.01 -9.09 -9.75
CA TYR A 32 -10.09 -7.97 -9.84
C TYR A 32 -9.95 -7.54 -11.30
N GLU A 33 -9.84 -6.24 -11.51
CA GLU A 33 -9.65 -5.63 -12.83
C GLU A 33 -8.70 -4.44 -12.70
N GLY A 34 -8.06 -4.04 -13.80
CA GLY A 34 -7.29 -2.81 -13.85
C GLY A 34 -8.17 -1.60 -13.53
N PHE A 35 -7.73 -0.75 -12.61
CA PHE A 35 -8.52 0.41 -12.20
C PHE A 35 -8.70 1.39 -13.37
N ALA A 36 -9.95 1.70 -13.69
CA ALA A 36 -10.33 2.75 -14.62
C ALA A 36 -11.14 3.81 -13.87
N ARG A 37 -10.68 5.07 -13.94
CA ARG A 37 -11.28 6.20 -13.23
C ARG A 37 -12.71 6.48 -13.73
N ALA A 38 -12.92 6.38 -15.04
CA ALA A 38 -14.25 6.51 -15.64
C ALA A 38 -15.26 5.49 -15.09
N GLU A 39 -14.77 4.34 -14.64
CA GLU A 39 -15.58 3.23 -14.14
C GLU A 39 -15.47 3.02 -12.62
N LYS A 40 -14.97 4.03 -11.90
CA LYS A 40 -14.80 4.01 -10.43
C LYS A 40 -15.98 3.39 -9.66
N PRO A 41 -17.27 3.63 -10.02
CA PRO A 41 -18.41 3.02 -9.32
C PRO A 41 -18.46 1.49 -9.35
N ARG A 42 -17.79 0.80 -10.30
CA ARG A 42 -17.72 -0.67 -10.37
C ARG A 42 -16.78 -1.27 -9.32
N PHE A 43 -15.79 -0.50 -8.87
CA PHE A 43 -14.76 -0.97 -7.96
C PHE A 43 -15.18 -0.85 -6.50
N ALA A 44 -14.76 -1.83 -5.69
CA ALA A 44 -15.01 -1.85 -4.26
C ALA A 44 -14.04 -0.89 -3.54
N PRO A 45 -14.53 -0.07 -2.59
CA PRO A 45 -13.67 0.73 -1.74
C PRO A 45 -12.87 -0.18 -0.78
N ALA A 46 -11.67 0.26 -0.38
CA ALA A 46 -10.85 -0.45 0.59
C ALA A 46 -11.47 -0.52 2.00
N GLY A 47 -12.32 0.45 2.37
CA GLY A 47 -13.06 0.47 3.62
C GLY A 47 -12.88 1.77 4.42
N LYS A 48 -13.61 1.94 5.53
CA LYS A 48 -13.54 3.11 6.43
C LYS A 48 -13.65 4.49 5.73
N GLY A 49 -14.43 4.56 4.65
CA GLY A 49 -14.59 5.80 3.87
C GLY A 49 -13.48 6.08 2.86
N ALA A 50 -12.43 5.27 2.79
CA ALA A 50 -11.36 5.39 1.80
C ALA A 50 -11.60 4.45 0.61
N PHE A 51 -11.37 4.96 -0.60
CA PHE A 51 -11.46 4.17 -1.82
C PHE A 51 -10.21 3.31 -2.04
N PHE A 52 -9.02 3.87 -1.84
CA PHE A 52 -7.75 3.16 -1.87
C PHE A 52 -7.28 2.77 -0.48
N SER A 53 -6.67 1.60 -0.34
CA SER A 53 -6.06 1.15 0.92
C SER A 53 -4.78 1.94 1.22
N SER A 54 -4.32 1.97 2.48
CA SER A 54 -3.04 2.64 2.78
C SER A 54 -1.87 2.06 2.00
N LEU A 55 -1.85 0.73 1.78
CA LEU A 55 -0.82 0.09 0.95
C LEU A 55 -0.86 0.61 -0.50
N GLU A 56 -2.05 0.70 -1.11
CA GLU A 56 -2.22 1.26 -2.46
C GLU A 56 -1.76 2.73 -2.50
N ARG A 57 -2.14 3.55 -1.51
CA ARG A 57 -1.76 4.96 -1.39
C ARG A 57 -0.26 5.16 -1.24
N ILE A 58 0.39 4.37 -0.38
CA ILE A 58 1.84 4.40 -0.17
C ILE A 58 2.58 4.06 -1.46
N ARG A 59 2.15 3.02 -2.18
CA ARG A 59 2.76 2.62 -3.46
C ARG A 59 2.65 3.72 -4.51
N MET A 60 1.48 4.32 -4.64
CA MET A 60 1.27 5.43 -5.56
C MET A 60 2.11 6.66 -5.19
N LEU A 61 2.24 6.98 -3.89
CA LEU A 61 3.09 8.08 -3.45
C LEU A 61 4.57 7.83 -3.74
N LEU A 62 5.08 6.64 -3.45
CA LEU A 62 6.47 6.28 -3.77
C LEU A 62 6.72 6.38 -5.27
N TYR A 63 5.81 5.86 -6.09
CA TYR A 63 5.87 6.00 -7.55
C TYR A 63 5.91 7.48 -7.98
N LEU A 64 5.03 8.33 -7.45
CA LEU A 64 4.99 9.76 -7.80
C LEU A 64 6.25 10.54 -7.38
N LEU A 65 6.92 10.12 -6.30
CA LEU A 65 8.18 10.74 -5.87
C LEU A 65 9.31 10.45 -6.85
N GLU A 66 9.37 9.24 -7.38
CA GLU A 66 10.44 8.79 -8.27
C GLU A 66 10.16 9.11 -9.75
N LEU A 67 8.88 9.17 -10.14
CA LEU A 67 8.45 9.50 -11.49
C LEU A 67 9.02 10.85 -11.94
N ASP A 68 9.45 10.93 -13.19
CA ASP A 68 10.06 12.13 -13.75
C ASP A 68 9.10 13.33 -13.77
N ARG A 69 9.68 14.54 -13.72
CA ARG A 69 8.93 15.79 -13.62
C ARG A 69 8.12 16.10 -14.88
N ASP A 70 8.62 15.72 -16.04
CA ASP A 70 7.93 15.84 -17.32
C ASP A 70 6.73 14.90 -17.43
N GLU A 71 6.74 13.79 -16.67
CA GLU A 71 5.60 12.87 -16.55
C GLU A 71 4.63 13.23 -15.40
N GLY A 72 4.92 14.32 -14.66
CA GLY A 72 4.11 14.84 -13.57
C GLY A 72 4.48 14.34 -12.17
N GLY A 73 5.65 13.72 -12.00
CA GLY A 73 6.20 13.32 -10.69
C GLY A 73 7.19 14.33 -10.12
N ALA A 74 7.94 13.92 -9.08
CA ALA A 74 8.95 14.77 -8.43
C ALA A 74 10.38 14.58 -8.96
N GLY A 75 10.64 13.49 -9.68
CA GLY A 75 11.94 13.13 -10.26
C GLY A 75 13.02 12.91 -9.21
N LEU A 76 12.66 12.34 -8.06
CA LEU A 76 13.59 12.12 -6.95
C LEU A 76 14.25 10.75 -7.06
N ASN A 77 15.57 10.72 -7.00
CA ASN A 77 16.31 9.49 -6.74
C ASN A 77 16.40 9.28 -5.22
N LEU A 78 15.40 8.63 -4.63
CA LEU A 78 15.30 8.44 -3.18
C LEU A 78 16.51 7.70 -2.62
N ASP A 79 16.97 6.64 -3.29
CA ASP A 79 18.17 5.89 -2.91
C ASP A 79 19.43 6.76 -2.93
N GLY A 80 19.57 7.61 -3.94
CA GLY A 80 20.67 8.56 -4.04
C GLY A 80 20.65 9.58 -2.90
N LEU A 81 19.48 10.14 -2.61
CA LEU A 81 19.29 11.11 -1.53
C LEU A 81 19.61 10.52 -0.16
N ILE A 82 19.20 9.27 0.09
CA ILE A 82 19.53 8.55 1.33
C ILE A 82 21.04 8.27 1.43
N LYS A 83 21.66 7.77 0.35
CA LYS A 83 23.11 7.50 0.31
C LYS A 83 23.96 8.76 0.50
N SER A 84 23.46 9.91 0.05
CA SER A 84 24.11 11.21 0.22
C SER A 84 23.80 11.88 1.56
N GLU A 85 23.05 11.21 2.45
CA GLU A 85 22.63 11.71 3.77
C GLU A 85 21.80 13.01 3.73
N VAL A 86 21.19 13.32 2.58
CA VAL A 86 20.20 14.40 2.45
C VAL A 86 18.88 13.98 3.11
N LEU A 87 18.53 12.70 3.01
CA LEU A 87 17.39 12.10 3.70
C LEU A 87 17.89 11.02 4.67
N SER A 88 17.52 11.10 5.94
CA SER A 88 17.83 10.04 6.91
C SER A 88 17.07 8.75 6.58
N ALA A 89 15.79 8.85 6.20
CA ALA A 89 14.97 7.71 5.84
C ALA A 89 13.71 8.13 5.05
N VAL A 90 13.15 7.18 4.31
CA VAL A 90 11.79 7.26 3.73
C VAL A 90 11.03 6.04 4.21
N VAL A 91 10.02 6.24 5.06
CA VAL A 91 9.30 5.14 5.72
C VAL A 91 7.79 5.25 5.52
N PRO A 92 7.10 4.13 5.19
CA PRO A 92 5.65 4.09 5.22
C PRO A 92 5.14 4.14 6.66
N ILE A 93 4.04 4.85 6.90
CA ILE A 93 3.41 4.92 8.21
C ILE A 93 2.43 3.75 8.37
N HIS A 94 2.55 3.02 9.48
CA HIS A 94 1.66 1.91 9.82
C HIS A 94 0.26 2.40 10.24
N GLU A 95 -0.80 1.70 9.78
CA GLU A 95 -2.14 1.88 10.33
C GLU A 95 -2.24 1.12 11.67
N VAL A 96 -2.15 1.86 12.77
CA VAL A 96 -2.21 1.34 14.15
C VAL A 96 -3.39 0.36 14.35
N ALA A 97 -4.57 0.69 13.81
CA ALA A 97 -5.77 -0.15 13.93
C ALA A 97 -5.65 -1.52 13.22
N VAL A 98 -4.75 -1.66 12.25
CA VAL A 98 -4.47 -2.91 11.54
C VAL A 98 -3.27 -3.63 12.16
N SER A 99 -2.21 -2.89 12.54
CA SER A 99 -1.00 -3.47 13.16
C SER A 99 -1.18 -3.92 14.60
N GLU A 100 -2.00 -3.26 15.42
CA GLU A 100 -2.12 -3.56 16.86
C GLU A 100 -3.39 -4.33 17.22
N GLY A 101 -4.35 -4.43 16.30
CA GLY A 101 -5.66 -5.03 16.56
C GLY A 101 -5.80 -6.46 16.04
N ARG A 102 -6.49 -6.61 14.91
CA ARG A 102 -7.00 -7.92 14.47
C ARG A 102 -5.95 -8.84 13.86
N LEU A 103 -5.06 -8.32 13.00
CA LEU A 103 -4.08 -9.15 12.29
C LEU A 103 -3.03 -9.70 13.27
N MET A 104 -2.50 -8.86 14.16
CA MET A 104 -1.54 -9.28 15.18
C MET A 104 -2.12 -10.34 16.12
N GLU A 105 -3.36 -10.18 16.56
CA GLU A 105 -4.04 -11.17 17.41
C GLU A 105 -4.27 -12.51 16.69
N LYS A 106 -4.79 -12.44 15.45
CA LYS A 106 -5.10 -13.62 14.65
C LYS A 106 -3.86 -14.39 14.17
N TRP A 107 -2.75 -13.70 13.96
CA TRP A 107 -1.56 -14.26 13.31
C TRP A 107 -0.39 -14.47 14.27
N CYS A 108 0.04 -13.42 14.98
CA CYS A 108 1.26 -13.46 15.78
C CYS A 108 1.03 -13.91 17.23
N ARG A 109 -0.15 -13.61 17.79
CA ARG A 109 -0.53 -13.98 19.17
C ARG A 109 -1.43 -15.22 19.24
N ALA A 110 -1.74 -15.81 18.09
CA ALA A 110 -2.54 -17.03 18.04
C ALA A 110 -1.86 -18.14 18.86
N PRO A 111 -2.62 -18.92 19.67
CA PRO A 111 -2.04 -20.02 20.41
C PRO A 111 -1.43 -21.04 19.44
N TRP A 112 -0.19 -21.46 19.69
CA TRP A 112 0.59 -22.41 18.86
C TRP A 112 -0.14 -23.73 18.53
N ARG A 113 -1.22 -24.06 19.25
CA ARG A 113 -2.10 -25.22 18.97
C ARG A 113 -3.03 -25.02 17.76
N TRP A 114 -3.19 -23.80 17.25
CA TRP A 114 -4.18 -23.41 16.24
C TRP A 114 -3.54 -22.80 14.97
N LEU A 115 -2.39 -23.32 14.54
CA LEU A 115 -1.74 -22.92 13.29
C LEU A 115 -2.04 -23.89 12.12
N PRO A 116 -3.27 -24.03 11.58
CA PRO A 116 -3.41 -24.67 10.28
C PRO A 116 -3.29 -23.66 9.14
N ASP A 117 -3.81 -22.42 9.27
CA ASP A 117 -3.90 -21.48 8.15
C ASP A 117 -3.49 -20.06 8.56
N GLN A 118 -2.32 -19.60 8.10
CA GLN A 118 -1.94 -18.19 8.23
C GLN A 118 -2.93 -17.30 7.46
N PRO A 119 -3.30 -16.11 7.95
CA PRO A 119 -4.26 -15.22 7.27
C PRO A 119 -3.63 -14.49 6.08
N LEU A 120 -3.24 -15.23 5.04
CA LEU A 120 -2.46 -14.75 3.90
C LEU A 120 -3.10 -13.55 3.18
N ASP A 121 -4.43 -13.53 3.05
CA ASP A 121 -5.14 -12.41 2.43
C ASP A 121 -5.02 -11.11 3.25
N GLU A 122 -5.08 -11.21 4.57
CA GLU A 122 -4.92 -10.04 5.45
C GLU A 122 -3.46 -9.57 5.49
N ILE A 123 -2.50 -10.51 5.50
CA ILE A 123 -1.07 -10.23 5.37
C ILE A 123 -0.80 -9.52 4.04
N ARG A 124 -1.36 -10.02 2.93
CA ARG A 124 -1.26 -9.40 1.61
C ARG A 124 -1.85 -8.00 1.61
N GLY A 125 -3.03 -7.82 2.19
CA GLY A 125 -3.71 -6.51 2.24
C GLY A 125 -2.93 -5.44 3.01
N TYR A 126 -2.12 -5.84 4.00
CA TYR A 126 -1.38 -4.92 4.84
C TYR A 126 0.09 -4.74 4.43
N PHE A 127 0.82 -5.84 4.21
CA PHE A 127 2.25 -5.86 3.91
C PHE A 127 2.56 -5.99 2.41
N GLY A 128 1.57 -6.38 1.60
CA GLY A 128 1.71 -6.61 0.18
C GLY A 128 2.07 -8.05 -0.20
N GLU A 129 2.06 -8.29 -1.50
CA GLU A 129 2.15 -9.60 -2.12
C GLU A 129 3.45 -10.33 -1.79
N ARG A 130 4.59 -9.62 -1.79
CA ARG A 130 5.90 -10.23 -1.53
C ARG A 130 5.99 -10.85 -0.14
N ILE A 131 5.48 -10.14 0.88
CA ILE A 131 5.50 -10.62 2.27
C ILE A 131 4.47 -11.73 2.45
N ALA A 132 3.28 -11.60 1.87
CA ALA A 132 2.29 -12.67 1.89
C ALA A 132 2.79 -13.95 1.21
N LEU A 133 3.48 -13.85 0.07
CA LEU A 133 4.09 -14.99 -0.62
C LEU A 133 5.17 -15.66 0.21
N TYR A 134 6.01 -14.88 0.90
CA TYR A 134 7.00 -15.44 1.83
C TYR A 134 6.31 -16.27 2.92
N PHE A 135 5.25 -15.73 3.53
CA PHE A 135 4.53 -16.42 4.59
C PHE A 135 3.71 -17.62 4.10
N ALA A 136 3.20 -17.57 2.88
CA ALA A 136 2.59 -18.72 2.20
C ALA A 136 3.60 -19.84 1.96
N PHE A 137 4.85 -19.50 1.66
CA PHE A 137 5.92 -20.48 1.42
C PHE A 137 6.36 -21.21 2.70
N ILE A 138 6.37 -20.53 3.84
CA ILE A 138 6.79 -21.10 5.14
C ILE A 138 5.62 -21.62 6.00
N GLN A 139 4.43 -21.79 5.42
CA GLN A 139 3.28 -22.40 6.10
C GLN A 139 3.58 -23.83 6.54
#